data_AF-A0A453QZ00-F1
#
_entry.id   AF-A0A453QZ00-F1
#
_cell.length_a   1.000
_cell.length_b   1.000
_cell.length_c   1.000
_cell.angle_alpha   90.00
_cell.angle_beta   90.00
_cell.angle_gamma   90.00
#
_symmetry.space_group_name_H-M   'P 1'
#
loop_
_entity.id
_entity.type
_entity.pdbx_description
1 polymer ?
#
loop_
_entity_poly.entity_id
_entity_poly.type
_entity_poly.pdbx_seq_one_letter_code
_entity_poly.pdbx_strand_id
1 'polypeptide(L)'
;LTGAVATAEPFRVYVGYDSREDIAYRVCRRSLLRRSSVPLEVIPIVQQELREAGLYWRERGSTESTEFSFTRFLTPHLAGYRGWALFVDCDFLFVADVRGGSGAHGRPSLRRAVRAPRLHAQGGHQDGRRRADGVPPQELVLHAALQLRPSQEPRRAHS
;
A
#
# COMPACT_ATOMS: atom_id res chain seq x y z
N LEU A 1 -11.56 -13.46 -34.96
CA LEU A 1 -11.46 -14.02 -33.59
C LEU A 1 -10.58 -13.09 -32.77
N THR A 2 -11.15 -12.04 -32.21
CA THR A 2 -10.40 -11.08 -31.38
C THR A 2 -10.41 -11.60 -29.96
N GLY A 3 -9.37 -12.34 -29.59
CA GLY A 3 -9.19 -12.80 -28.20
C GLY A 3 -9.14 -11.59 -27.29
N ALA A 4 -10.09 -11.48 -26.37
CA ALA A 4 -10.04 -10.49 -25.31
C ALA A 4 -8.77 -10.73 -24.49
N VAL A 5 -7.78 -9.86 -24.65
CA VAL A 5 -6.63 -9.82 -23.74
C VAL A 5 -7.21 -9.40 -22.39
N ALA A 6 -7.35 -10.35 -21.46
CA ALA A 6 -7.61 -10.01 -20.07
C ALA A 6 -6.44 -9.15 -19.60
N THR A 7 -6.61 -7.83 -19.58
CA THR A 7 -5.61 -6.91 -19.06
C THR A 7 -5.49 -7.19 -17.57
N ALA A 8 -4.44 -7.89 -17.17
CA ALA A 8 -4.12 -8.08 -15.77
C ALA A 8 -4.03 -6.70 -15.10
N GLU A 9 -4.79 -6.49 -14.02
CA GLU A 9 -4.73 -5.25 -13.25
C GLU A 9 -3.27 -4.99 -12.83
N PRO A 10 -2.77 -3.75 -13.00
CA PRO A 10 -1.40 -3.43 -12.63
C PRO A 10 -1.16 -3.63 -11.14
N PHE A 11 0.05 -4.06 -10.79
CA PHE A 11 0.44 -4.20 -9.39
C PHE A 11 0.68 -2.81 -8.79
N ARG A 12 -0.08 -2.50 -7.73
CA ARG A 12 -0.10 -1.18 -7.09
C ARG A 12 1.02 -1.04 -6.06
N VAL A 13 1.86 -0.04 -6.26
CA VAL A 13 2.95 0.34 -5.37
C VAL A 13 2.71 1.78 -4.91
N TYR A 14 2.43 1.94 -3.63
CA TYR A 14 2.29 3.22 -2.96
C TYR A 14 3.65 3.63 -2.40
N VAL A 15 4.13 4.80 -2.80
CA VAL A 15 5.40 5.35 -2.34
C VAL A 15 5.11 6.46 -1.34
N GLY A 16 5.70 6.40 -0.15
CA GLY A 16 5.67 7.53 0.78
C GLY A 16 6.18 8.78 0.08
N TYR A 17 5.46 9.90 0.21
CA TYR A 17 5.88 11.17 -0.38
C TYR A 17 6.17 12.16 0.73
N ASP A 18 7.29 12.86 0.61
CA ASP A 18 7.67 13.99 1.46
C ASP A 18 7.99 15.16 0.53
N SER A 19 7.31 16.29 0.72
CA SER A 19 7.51 17.48 -0.12
C SER A 19 8.96 17.98 -0.16
N ARG A 20 9.76 17.68 0.87
CA ARG A 20 11.18 18.02 0.96
C ARG A 20 12.09 17.08 0.13
N GLU A 21 11.58 15.92 -0.28
CA GLU A 21 12.33 14.86 -0.94
C GLU A 21 11.70 14.38 -2.26
N ASP A 22 11.13 15.28 -3.07
CA ASP A 22 10.53 14.95 -4.38
C ASP A 22 11.50 14.18 -5.31
N ILE A 23 12.80 14.52 -5.29
CA ILE A 23 13.82 13.80 -6.08
C ILE A 23 13.90 12.33 -5.67
N ALA A 24 13.83 12.01 -4.37
CA ALA A 24 13.89 10.63 -3.87
C ALA A 24 12.70 9.82 -4.42
N TYR A 25 11.48 10.36 -4.34
CA TYR A 25 10.30 9.76 -4.94
C TYR A 25 10.48 9.49 -6.44
N ARG A 26 10.99 10.47 -7.21
CA ARG A 26 11.20 10.31 -8.66
C ARG A 26 12.22 9.23 -8.98
N VAL A 27 13.31 9.15 -8.22
CA VAL A 27 14.33 8.09 -8.34
C VAL A 27 13.73 6.73 -8.02
N CYS A 28 13.02 6.60 -6.90
CA CYS A 28 12.32 5.38 -6.49
C CYS A 28 11.36 4.92 -7.60
N ARG A 29 10.44 5.77 -8.04
CA ARG A 29 9.48 5.49 -9.12
C ARG A 29 10.18 5.08 -10.42
N ARG A 30 11.21 5.83 -10.85
CA ARG A 30 11.95 5.50 -12.07
C ARG A 30 12.64 4.15 -11.96
N SER A 31 13.23 3.84 -10.80
CA SER A 31 13.97 2.60 -10.56
C SER A 31 13.04 1.37 -10.57
N LEU A 32 11.83 1.49 -10.01
CA LEU A 32 10.75 0.51 -10.07
C LEU A 32 10.32 0.24 -11.51
N LEU A 33 9.88 1.29 -12.21
CA LEU A 33 9.32 1.17 -13.56
C LEU A 33 10.34 0.61 -14.56
N ARG A 34 11.63 0.94 -14.40
CA ARG A 34 12.70 0.45 -15.29
C ARG A 34 12.94 -1.05 -15.18
N ARG A 35 12.62 -1.67 -14.04
CA ARG A 35 13.02 -3.07 -13.74
C ARG A 35 11.85 -4.03 -13.55
N SER A 36 10.62 -3.53 -13.58
CA SER A 36 9.45 -4.37 -13.40
C SER A 36 9.20 -5.27 -14.61
N SER A 37 9.01 -6.56 -14.38
CA SER A 37 8.52 -7.50 -15.40
C SER A 37 7.00 -7.50 -15.54
N VAL A 38 6.29 -6.81 -14.64
CA VAL A 38 4.83 -6.71 -14.63
C VAL A 38 4.36 -5.27 -14.77
N PRO A 39 3.14 -5.02 -15.28
CA PRO A 39 2.55 -3.69 -15.24
C PRO A 39 2.48 -3.19 -13.80
N LEU A 40 3.00 -1.99 -13.55
CA LEU A 40 2.95 -1.31 -12.26
C LEU A 40 2.11 -0.05 -12.34
N GLU A 41 1.39 0.20 -11.25
CA GLU A 41 0.82 1.50 -10.94
C GLU A 41 1.55 2.04 -9.72
N VAL A 42 2.37 3.08 -9.90
CA VAL A 42 3.21 3.66 -8.84
C VAL A 42 2.61 4.99 -8.41
N ILE A 43 2.09 5.05 -7.19
CA ILE A 43 1.23 6.12 -6.67
C ILE A 43 1.93 6.79 -5.47
N PRO A 44 2.19 8.11 -5.47
CA PRO A 44 2.68 8.79 -4.28
C PRO A 44 1.57 8.90 -3.24
N ILE A 45 1.89 8.75 -1.94
CA ILE A 45 0.96 9.08 -0.86
C ILE A 45 1.21 10.51 -0.40
N VAL A 46 0.57 11.47 -1.09
CA VAL A 46 0.72 12.91 -0.81
C VAL A 46 -0.21 13.32 0.33
N GLN A 47 0.35 13.83 1.43
CA GLN A 47 -0.44 14.14 2.63
C GLN A 47 -1.47 15.25 2.37
N GLN A 48 -1.13 16.26 1.56
CA GLN A 48 -2.05 17.34 1.21
C GLN A 48 -3.31 16.79 0.49
N GLU A 49 -3.13 15.95 -0.53
CA GLU A 49 -4.24 15.33 -1.26
C GLU A 49 -5.14 14.50 -0.34
N LEU A 50 -4.53 13.77 0.62
CA LEU A 50 -5.30 13.02 1.62
C LEU A 50 -6.11 13.93 2.53
N ARG A 51 -5.60 15.10 2.92
CA ARG A 51 -6.33 16.07 3.74
C ARG A 51 -7.50 16.69 2.97
N GLU A 52 -7.27 17.07 1.72
CA GLU A 52 -8.30 17.60 0.83
C GLU A 52 -9.42 16.57 0.59
N ALA A 53 -9.06 15.29 0.50
CA ALA A 53 -10.02 14.18 0.41
C ALA A 53 -10.69 13.80 1.75
N GLY A 54 -10.32 14.43 2.87
CA GLY A 54 -10.83 14.09 4.20
C GLY A 54 -10.34 12.73 4.76
N LEU A 55 -9.29 12.16 4.17
CA LEU A 55 -8.67 10.87 4.52
C LEU A 55 -7.51 11.00 5.51
N TYR A 56 -7.12 12.22 5.86
CA TYR A 56 -6.08 12.48 6.85
C TYR A 56 -6.32 13.86 7.49
N TRP A 57 -6.19 13.97 8.80
CA TRP A 57 -6.40 15.23 9.54
C TRP A 57 -5.44 15.41 10.71
N ARG A 58 -4.52 14.45 10.93
CA ARG A 58 -3.59 14.53 12.05
C ARG A 58 -2.63 15.67 11.81
N GLU A 59 -2.48 16.56 12.78
CA GLU A 59 -1.40 17.54 12.77
C GLU A 59 -0.04 16.84 12.90
N ARG A 60 0.97 17.41 12.27
CA ARG A 60 2.32 16.84 12.26
C ARG A 60 2.91 16.92 13.67
N GLY A 61 3.21 15.76 14.26
CA GLY A 61 3.87 15.66 15.55
C GLY A 61 5.38 15.89 15.49
N SER A 62 6.01 16.18 16.63
CA SER A 62 7.47 16.30 16.76
C SER A 62 8.23 14.99 16.53
N THR A 63 7.54 13.86 16.66
CA THR A 63 8.09 12.51 16.45
C THR A 63 8.00 12.02 15.00
N GLU A 64 7.40 12.81 14.11
CA GLU A 64 7.26 12.47 12.69
C GLU A 64 8.46 12.96 11.90
N SER A 65 9.32 12.03 11.48
CA SER A 65 10.48 12.36 10.65
C SER A 65 10.08 12.68 9.20
N THR A 66 9.03 12.03 8.69
CA THR A 66 8.56 12.18 7.29
C THR A 66 7.05 12.35 7.21
N GLU A 67 6.57 13.02 6.16
CA GLU A 67 5.13 13.22 5.90
C GLU A 67 4.32 11.92 5.78
N PHE A 68 4.99 10.82 5.41
CA PHE A 68 4.36 9.51 5.23
C PHE A 68 4.44 8.57 6.44
N SER A 69 4.98 9.05 7.57
CA SER A 69 5.14 8.26 8.81
C SER A 69 3.84 7.62 9.30
N PHE A 70 2.68 8.24 9.06
CA PHE A 70 1.38 7.68 9.38
C PHE A 70 0.55 7.32 8.15
N THR A 71 0.71 8.04 7.04
CA THR A 71 -0.10 7.79 5.84
C THR A 71 0.21 6.42 5.20
N ARG A 72 1.38 5.82 5.47
CA ARG A 72 1.70 4.44 5.08
C ARG A 72 0.65 3.41 5.51
N PHE A 73 -0.03 3.63 6.64
CA PHE A 73 -1.07 2.72 7.13
C PHE A 73 -2.36 2.82 6.33
N LEU A 74 -2.56 3.87 5.54
CA LEU A 74 -3.73 4.03 4.66
C LEU A 74 -3.63 3.19 3.39
N THR A 75 -2.46 2.60 3.09
CA THR A 75 -2.22 1.80 1.88
C THR A 75 -3.33 0.78 1.56
N PRO A 76 -3.86 -0.01 2.52
CA PRO A 76 -4.95 -0.94 2.23
C PRO A 76 -6.25 -0.24 1.84
N HIS A 77 -6.55 0.89 2.49
CA HIS A 77 -7.72 1.72 2.19
C HIS A 77 -7.60 2.38 0.81
N LEU A 78 -6.43 2.95 0.48
CA LEU A 78 -6.14 3.53 -0.84
C LEU A 78 -6.22 2.45 -1.94
N ALA A 79 -5.83 1.22 -1.62
CA ALA A 79 -5.99 0.07 -2.51
C ALA A 79 -7.45 -0.42 -2.63
N GLY A 80 -8.41 0.23 -1.96
CA GLY A 80 -9.81 -0.16 -1.93
C GLY A 80 -10.01 -1.57 -1.35
N TYR A 81 -9.08 -2.04 -0.52
CA TYR A 81 -9.07 -3.41 0.00
C TYR A 81 -9.19 -4.48 -1.09
N ARG A 82 -8.57 -4.27 -2.25
CA ARG A 82 -8.57 -5.23 -3.37
C ARG A 82 -7.16 -5.69 -3.72
N GLY A 83 -7.00 -6.99 -3.92
CA GLY A 83 -5.75 -7.58 -4.41
C GLY A 83 -4.57 -7.33 -3.48
N TRP A 84 -3.38 -7.24 -4.08
CA TRP A 84 -2.15 -6.91 -3.38
C TRP A 84 -1.81 -5.44 -3.58
N ALA A 85 -1.32 -4.81 -2.51
CA ALA A 85 -0.71 -3.49 -2.55
C ALA A 85 0.60 -3.49 -1.76
N LEU A 86 1.58 -2.74 -2.25
CA LEU A 86 2.86 -2.53 -1.60
C LEU A 86 3.00 -1.08 -1.15
N PHE A 87 3.45 -0.85 0.08
CA PHE A 87 4.00 0.43 0.52
C PHE A 87 5.53 0.41 0.55
N VAL A 88 6.19 1.47 0.04
CA VAL A 88 7.64 1.72 0.18
C VAL A 88 7.93 3.17 0.54
N ASP A 89 9.03 3.42 1.24
CA ASP A 89 9.48 4.79 1.54
C ASP A 89 10.08 5.47 0.29
N CYS A 90 10.16 6.81 0.25
CA CYS A 90 10.64 7.56 -0.91
C CYS A 90 12.12 7.32 -1.24
N ASP A 91 12.94 6.98 -0.26
CA ASP A 91 14.39 6.82 -0.36
C ASP A 91 14.84 5.44 -0.84
N PHE A 92 13.91 4.58 -1.26
CA PHE A 92 14.24 3.27 -1.85
C PHE A 92 14.77 3.39 -3.28
N LEU A 93 15.84 2.64 -3.57
CA LEU A 93 16.34 2.41 -4.93
C LEU A 93 16.18 0.93 -5.31
N PHE A 94 15.35 0.65 -6.31
CA PHE A 94 15.14 -0.71 -6.79
C PHE A 94 16.24 -1.10 -7.76
N VAL A 95 17.01 -2.13 -7.42
CA VAL A 95 18.08 -2.70 -8.26
C VAL A 95 17.70 -4.02 -8.93
N ALA A 96 16.55 -4.60 -8.57
CA ALA A 96 15.99 -5.83 -9.13
C ALA A 96 14.48 -5.71 -9.35
N ASP A 97 13.88 -6.72 -9.98
CA ASP A 97 12.44 -6.82 -10.19
C ASP A 97 11.67 -6.95 -8.87
N VAL A 98 10.62 -6.16 -8.70
CA VAL A 98 9.75 -6.13 -7.52
C VAL A 98 8.98 -7.44 -7.30
N ARG A 99 8.69 -8.20 -8.37
CA ARG A 99 8.01 -9.51 -8.25
C ARG A 99 8.91 -10.59 -7.64
N GLY A 100 10.22 -10.34 -7.59
CA GLY A 100 11.24 -11.35 -7.29
C GLY A 100 11.52 -12.18 -8.54
N GLY A 101 12.78 -12.23 -8.97
CA GLY A 101 13.18 -13.05 -10.12
C GLY A 101 12.90 -14.53 -9.87
N SER A 102 12.52 -15.24 -10.93
CA SER A 102 12.34 -16.70 -10.96
C SER A 102 13.67 -17.42 -10.68
N GLY A 103 14.05 -17.55 -9.42
CA GLY A 103 15.24 -18.27 -8.99
C GLY A 103 15.07 -18.69 -7.54
N ALA A 104 14.60 -19.93 -7.33
CA ALA A 104 14.61 -20.69 -6.09
C ALA A 104 14.19 -19.94 -4.79
N HIS A 105 12.95 -20.19 -4.33
CA HIS A 105 12.56 -20.11 -2.92
C HIS A 105 12.75 -18.76 -2.17
N GLY A 106 13.00 -17.66 -2.88
CA GLY A 106 12.94 -16.31 -2.31
C GLY A 106 11.52 -15.78 -2.33
N ARG A 107 10.72 -16.06 -1.28
CA ARG A 107 9.59 -15.17 -0.94
C ARG A 107 10.18 -13.76 -0.92
N PRO A 108 9.69 -12.78 -1.71
CA PRO A 108 10.12 -11.42 -1.53
C PRO A 108 9.89 -11.10 -0.06
N SER A 109 10.94 -10.71 0.65
CA SER A 109 10.88 -10.19 2.01
C SER A 109 10.23 -8.80 2.01
N LEU A 110 9.15 -8.64 1.24
CA LEU A 110 8.24 -7.52 1.23
C LEU A 110 7.38 -7.65 2.49
N ARG A 111 7.96 -7.27 3.63
CA ARG A 111 7.34 -7.32 4.98
C ARG A 111 6.07 -6.45 5.11
N ARG A 112 5.63 -5.75 4.06
CA ARG A 112 4.42 -4.91 4.03
C ARG A 112 3.62 -5.03 2.73
N ALA A 113 3.60 -6.20 2.10
CA ALA A 113 2.57 -6.47 1.10
C ALA A 113 1.26 -6.77 1.85
N VAL A 114 0.27 -5.88 1.73
CA VAL A 114 -1.05 -6.14 2.31
C VAL A 114 -1.92 -6.78 1.22
N ARG A 115 -2.32 -8.04 1.44
CA ARG A 115 -3.38 -8.67 0.68
C ARG A 115 -4.68 -8.42 1.41
N ALA A 116 -5.54 -7.61 0.83
CA ALA A 116 -6.86 -7.45 1.39
C ALA A 116 -7.72 -8.69 1.06
N PRO A 117 -8.53 -9.20 2.01
CA PRO A 117 -9.48 -10.27 1.74
C PRO A 117 -10.48 -9.81 0.68
N ARG A 118 -10.85 -10.69 -0.26
CA ARG A 118 -11.95 -10.41 -1.19
C ARG A 118 -13.23 -10.28 -0.37
N LEU A 119 -13.71 -9.05 -0.16
CA LEU A 119 -15.07 -8.84 0.30
C LEU A 119 -15.99 -9.15 -0.88
N HIS A 120 -16.72 -10.27 -0.80
CA HIS A 120 -17.81 -10.55 -1.72
C HIS A 120 -18.86 -9.46 -1.53
N ALA A 121 -19.00 -8.58 -2.51
CA ALA A 121 -20.11 -7.64 -2.56
C ALA A 121 -21.38 -8.45 -2.85
N GLN A 122 -22.09 -8.88 -1.80
CA GLN A 122 -23.50 -9.22 -1.96
C GLN A 122 -24.25 -7.90 -2.16
N GLY A 123 -24.94 -7.82 -3.30
CA GLY A 123 -25.66 -6.63 -3.73
C GLY A 123 -26.70 -6.20 -2.71
N GLY A 124 -26.50 -5.02 -2.13
CA GLY A 124 -27.50 -4.25 -1.41
C GLY A 124 -27.70 -2.94 -2.15
N HIS A 125 -28.91 -2.74 -2.64
CA HIS A 125 -29.43 -1.50 -3.19
C HIS A 125 -29.02 -0.32 -2.30
N GLN A 126 -28.20 0.61 -2.81
CA GLN A 126 -27.80 1.79 -2.06
C GLN A 126 -28.93 2.83 -2.12
N ASP A 127 -29.79 2.81 -1.11
CA ASP A 127 -30.59 3.97 -0.76
C ASP A 127 -29.69 4.98 -0.01
N GLY A 128 -29.76 6.23 -0.46
CA GLY A 128 -28.91 7.30 0.03
C GLY A 128 -29.21 7.62 1.49
N ARG A 129 -28.14 8.02 2.20
CA ARG A 129 -28.13 8.48 3.61
C ARG A 129 -28.17 7.35 4.63
N ARG A 130 -27.01 7.03 5.16
CA ARG A 130 -26.75 6.95 6.61
C ARG A 130 -25.25 7.06 6.86
N ARG A 131 -24.87 8.19 7.47
CA ARG A 131 -23.59 8.35 8.16
C ARG A 131 -23.63 7.38 9.34
N ALA A 132 -22.90 6.28 9.23
CA ALA A 132 -22.69 5.37 10.34
C ALA A 132 -21.45 5.86 11.12
N ASP A 133 -21.70 6.21 12.38
CA ASP A 133 -20.83 6.21 13.56
C ASP A 133 -19.43 6.82 13.41
N GLY A 134 -19.24 7.96 14.09
CA GLY A 134 -18.07 8.85 14.02
C GLY A 134 -16.74 8.31 14.57
N VAL A 135 -16.37 7.07 14.22
CA VAL A 135 -15.00 6.59 14.28
C VAL A 135 -14.44 6.71 12.87
N PRO A 136 -13.55 7.67 12.62
CA PRO A 136 -13.19 7.98 11.25
C PRO A 136 -12.26 6.87 10.70
N PRO A 137 -12.32 6.55 9.40
CA PRO A 137 -11.83 5.28 8.83
C PRO A 137 -10.39 4.92 9.20
N GLN A 138 -9.51 5.90 9.38
CA GLN A 138 -8.12 5.64 9.76
C GLN A 138 -7.93 5.25 11.22
N GLU A 139 -8.85 5.53 12.13
CA GLU A 139 -8.78 5.01 13.49
C GLU A 139 -9.07 3.51 13.46
N LEU A 140 -10.01 3.05 12.63
CA LEU A 140 -10.25 1.63 12.39
C LEU A 140 -9.04 0.96 11.69
N VAL A 141 -8.42 1.62 10.70
CA VAL A 141 -7.25 1.09 9.99
C VAL A 141 -5.99 1.10 10.85
N LEU A 142 -5.74 2.15 11.62
CA LEU A 142 -4.60 2.26 12.51
C LEU A 142 -4.75 1.29 13.69
N HIS A 143 -5.95 1.17 14.27
CA HIS A 143 -6.23 0.20 15.32
C HIS A 143 -6.13 -1.25 14.80
N ALA A 144 -6.62 -1.52 13.59
CA ALA A 144 -6.43 -2.83 12.93
C ALA A 144 -4.94 -3.09 12.59
N ALA A 145 -4.20 -2.11 12.10
CA ALA A 145 -2.78 -2.23 11.77
C ALA A 145 -1.90 -2.43 13.01
N LEU A 146 -2.28 -1.83 14.15
CA LEU A 146 -1.62 -2.04 15.44
C LEU A 146 -1.98 -3.41 16.06
N GLN A 147 -3.14 -3.99 15.73
CA GLN A 147 -3.56 -5.32 16.19
C GLN A 147 -3.02 -6.49 15.36
N LEU A 148 -2.53 -6.23 14.15
CA LEU A 148 -1.80 -7.21 13.34
C LEU A 148 -0.38 -7.40 13.88
N ARG A 149 -0.27 -8.13 15.00
CA ARG A 149 1.03 -8.65 15.46
C ARG A 149 1.61 -9.50 14.32
N PRO A 150 2.92 -9.39 14.00
CA PRO A 150 3.55 -10.32 13.09
C PRO A 150 3.32 -11.73 13.64
N SER A 151 2.75 -12.61 12.82
CA SER A 151 2.65 -14.04 13.15
C SER A 151 4.04 -14.51 13.58
N GLN A 152 4.18 -14.85 14.85
CA GLN A 152 5.35 -15.58 15.35
C GLN A 152 5.28 -16.94 14.67
N GLU A 153 6.01 -17.09 13.56
CA GLU A 153 6.24 -18.39 12.97
C GLU A 153 7.03 -19.20 14.01
N PRO A 154 6.58 -20.40 14.41
CA PRO A 154 7.29 -21.16 15.43
C PRO A 154 8.68 -21.50 14.90
N ARG A 155 9.72 -21.15 15.66
CA ARG A 155 11.08 -21.65 15.41
C ARG A 155 10.98 -23.17 15.36
N ARG A 156 11.17 -23.77 14.18
CA ARG A 156 11.46 -25.19 14.10
C ARG A 156 12.77 -25.40 14.85
N ALA A 157 12.69 -26.04 16.01
CA ALA A 157 13.86 -26.61 16.66
C ALA A 157 14.49 -27.59 15.67
N HIS A 158 15.74 -27.32 15.29
CA HIS A 158 16.57 -28.32 14.63
C HIS A 158 17.22 -29.16 15.72
N SER A 159 16.94 -30.47 15.61
CA SER A 159 17.58 -31.65 16.21
C SER A 159 17.94 -31.63 17.69
#